data_AF-A0A6M4H1Z6-F1
#
_entry.id   AF-A0A6M4H1Z6-F1
#
_cell.length_a   1.000
_cell.length_b   1.000
_cell.length_c   1.000
_cell.angle_alpha   90.00
_cell.angle_beta   90.00
_cell.angle_gamma   90.00
#
_symmetry.space_group_name_H-M   'P 1'
#
loop_
_entity.id
_entity.type
_entity.pdbx_description
1 polymer ?
#
loop_
_entity_poly.entity_id
_entity_poly.type
_entity_poly.pdbx_seq_one_letter_code
_entity_poly.pdbx_strand_id
1 'polypeptide(L)'
;MKYWLGIGLVFVMQVIVTYVTAIIPTNGSFLGLGNMLLGVMGIPITALGNWALIKSKPEKSTAQHVIRSFFIGLLLPAAQVGIVILWKVTGI
;
A
#
# COMPACT_ATOMS: atom_id res chain seq x y z
N MET A 1 18.29 10.35 -9.59
CA MET A 1 17.42 9.26 -10.09
C MET A 1 17.34 8.03 -9.17
N LYS A 2 18.23 7.83 -8.19
CA LYS A 2 18.25 6.65 -7.28
C LYS A 2 16.97 6.35 -6.49
N TYR A 3 16.10 7.34 -6.23
CA TYR A 3 14.88 7.16 -5.42
C TYR A 3 13.67 6.64 -6.20
N TRP A 4 13.69 6.71 -7.54
CA TRP A 4 12.58 6.29 -8.40
C TRP A 4 12.36 4.78 -8.38
N LEU A 5 13.44 4.00 -8.25
CA LEU A 5 13.36 2.54 -8.15
C LEU A 5 12.65 2.09 -6.86
N GLY A 6 12.93 2.72 -5.72
CA GLY A 6 12.29 2.36 -4.45
C GLY A 6 10.83 2.76 -4.40
N ILE A 7 10.52 4.02 -4.73
CA ILE A 7 9.14 4.53 -4.70
C ILE A 7 8.30 3.87 -5.79
N GLY A 8 8.84 3.71 -6.99
CA GLY A 8 8.15 3.10 -8.12
C GLY A 8 7.84 1.63 -7.90
N LEU A 9 8.78 0.84 -7.35
CA LEU A 9 8.54 -0.56 -7.03
C LEU A 9 7.43 -0.72 -5.99
N VAL A 10 7.45 0.10 -4.94
CA VAL A 10 6.43 0.09 -3.89
C VAL A 10 5.06 0.48 -4.45
N PHE A 11 5.02 1.51 -5.29
CA PHE A 11 3.79 1.94 -5.95
C PHE A 11 3.19 0.84 -6.82
N VAL A 12 4.00 0.19 -7.67
CA VAL A 12 3.54 -0.92 -8.52
C VAL A 12 2.99 -2.06 -7.66
N MET A 13 3.66 -2.41 -6.57
CA MET A 13 3.21 -3.48 -5.68
C MET A 13 1.87 -3.13 -5.00
N GLN A 14 1.70 -1.89 -4.54
CA GLN A 14 0.44 -1.41 -3.95
C GLN A 14 -0.71 -1.40 -4.96
N VAL A 15 -0.46 -1.01 -6.21
CA VAL A 15 -1.47 -1.04 -7.28
C VAL A 15 -1.88 -2.47 -7.58
N ILE A 16 -0.92 -3.40 -7.67
CA ILE A 16 -1.21 -4.82 -7.92
C ILE A 16 -2.07 -5.40 -6.79
N VAL A 17 -1.70 -5.19 -5.52
CA VAL A 17 -2.46 -5.73 -4.39
C VAL A 17 -3.83 -5.08 -4.28
N THR A 18 -3.92 -3.75 -4.48
CA THR A 18 -5.22 -3.06 -4.51
C THR A 18 -6.10 -3.61 -5.61
N TYR A 19 -5.56 -3.84 -6.81
CA TYR A 19 -6.30 -4.42 -7.93
C TYR A 19 -6.80 -5.83 -7.61
N VAL A 20 -5.92 -6.71 -7.11
CA VAL A 20 -6.26 -8.09 -6.73
C VAL A 20 -7.34 -8.12 -5.64
N THR A 21 -7.27 -7.23 -4.66
CA THR A 21 -8.26 -7.20 -3.57
C THR A 21 -9.57 -6.53 -4.01
N ALA A 22 -9.56 -5.63 -4.99
CA ALA A 22 -10.75 -4.98 -5.52
C ALA A 22 -11.59 -5.88 -6.43
N ILE A 23 -10.98 -6.83 -7.14
CA ILE A 23 -11.72 -7.79 -7.99
C ILE A 23 -12.41 -8.91 -7.19
N ILE A 24 -12.14 -9.03 -5.89
CA ILE A 24 -12.78 -10.01 -5.03
C ILE A 24 -14.23 -9.54 -4.80
N PRO A 25 -15.24 -10.34 -5.21
CA PRO A 25 -16.63 -9.96 -5.06
C PRO A 25 -17.00 -9.91 -3.58
N THR A 26 -17.34 -8.71 -3.10
CA THR A 26 -17.71 -8.45 -1.70
C THR A 26 -19.22 -8.23 -1.51
N ASN A 27 -20.03 -8.39 -2.57
CA ASN A 27 -21.50 -8.28 -2.55
C ASN A 27 -22.06 -7.01 -1.89
N GLY A 28 -21.34 -5.89 -1.96
CA GLY A 28 -21.74 -4.63 -1.32
C GLY A 28 -21.39 -4.52 0.17
N SER A 29 -20.54 -5.40 0.68
CA SER A 29 -20.03 -5.36 2.06
C SER A 29 -19.34 -4.02 2.37
N PHE A 30 -19.57 -3.53 3.61
CA PHE A 30 -18.87 -2.39 4.18
C PHE A 30 -17.35 -2.57 4.16
N LEU A 31 -16.87 -3.80 4.37
CA LEU A 31 -15.43 -4.13 4.30
C LEU A 31 -14.90 -4.01 2.87
N GLY A 32 -15.68 -4.37 1.86
CA GLY A 32 -15.33 -4.17 0.45
C GLY A 32 -15.18 -2.69 0.09
N LEU A 33 -16.11 -1.85 0.55
CA LEU A 33 -16.01 -0.40 0.40
C LEU A 33 -14.79 0.18 1.13
N GLY A 34 -14.56 -0.26 2.37
CA GLY A 34 -13.38 0.14 3.15
C GLY A 34 -12.07 -0.22 2.45
N ASN A 35 -12.01 -1.42 1.84
CA ASN A 35 -10.84 -1.89 1.10
C ASN A 35 -10.55 -1.03 -0.15
N MET A 36 -11.59 -0.64 -0.89
CA MET A 36 -11.47 0.28 -2.03
C MET A 36 -11.00 1.67 -1.59
N LEU A 37 -11.61 2.25 -0.55
CA LEU A 37 -11.23 3.56 -0.02
C LEU A 37 -9.79 3.57 0.48
N LEU A 38 -9.34 2.49 1.13
CA LEU A 38 -7.95 2.31 1.52
C LEU A 38 -7.01 2.30 0.32
N GLY A 39 -7.38 1.64 -0.78
CA GLY A 39 -6.59 1.68 -2.02
C GLY A 39 -6.47 3.09 -2.58
N VAL A 40 -7.60 3.79 -2.75
CA VAL A 40 -7.64 5.13 -3.37
C VAL A 40 -6.90 6.18 -2.53
N MET A 41 -7.10 6.18 -1.21
CA MET A 41 -6.50 7.18 -0.32
C MET A 41 -5.11 6.78 0.17
N GLY A 42 -4.90 5.50 0.41
CA GLY A 42 -3.69 5.06 1.05
C GLY A 42 -2.48 4.99 0.10
N ILE A 43 -2.66 4.73 -1.20
CA ILE A 43 -1.57 4.85 -2.18
C ILE A 43 -0.96 6.27 -2.19
N PRO A 44 -1.74 7.36 -2.35
CA PRO A 44 -1.19 8.71 -2.28
C PRO A 44 -0.64 9.08 -0.90
N ILE A 45 -1.25 8.62 0.20
CA ILE A 45 -0.70 8.81 1.56
C ILE A 45 0.68 8.14 1.68
N THR A 46 0.86 6.94 1.14
CA THR A 46 2.14 6.24 1.21
C THR A 46 3.20 6.93 0.35
N ALA A 47 2.82 7.44 -0.81
CA ALA A 47 3.71 8.22 -1.67
C ALA A 47 4.13 9.54 -0.99
N LEU A 48 3.20 10.27 -0.38
CA LEU A 48 3.47 11.49 0.38
C LEU A 48 4.33 11.20 1.62
N GLY A 49 4.06 10.10 2.33
CA GLY A 49 4.85 9.66 3.48
C GLY A 49 6.30 9.36 3.10
N ASN A 50 6.51 8.59 2.02
CA ASN A 50 7.85 8.32 1.51
C ASN A 50 8.57 9.60 1.04
N TRP A 51 7.85 10.51 0.36
CA TRP A 51 8.42 11.80 -0.05
C TRP A 51 8.83 12.69 1.14
N ALA A 52 7.96 12.81 2.14
CA ALA A 52 8.25 13.56 3.37
C ALA A 52 9.42 12.95 4.16
N LEU A 53 9.53 11.62 4.17
CA LEU A 53 10.64 10.91 4.79
C LEU A 53 11.98 11.14 4.08
N ILE A 54 12.00 11.14 2.74
CA ILE A 54 13.20 11.48 1.96
C ILE A 54 13.63 12.91 2.24
N LYS A 55 12.67 13.85 2.32
CA LYS A 55 12.95 15.26 2.57
C LYS A 55 13.48 15.50 3.99
N SER A 56 12.95 14.80 4.99
CA SER A 56 13.34 14.97 6.40
C SER A 56 14.61 14.19 6.79
N LYS A 57 14.88 13.06 6.15
CA LYS A 57 16.08 12.24 6.37
C LYS A 57 16.64 11.76 5.03
N PRO A 58 17.48 12.56 4.35
CA PRO A 58 18.14 12.11 3.13
C PRO A 58 19.07 10.95 3.47
N GLU A 59 18.67 9.74 3.07
CA GLU A 59 19.44 8.52 3.37
C GLU A 59 20.70 8.47 2.49
N LYS A 60 21.82 8.11 3.11
CA LYS A 60 23.14 8.04 2.44
C LYS A 60 23.23 6.88 1.42
N SER A 61 22.37 5.86 1.55
CA SER A 61 22.39 4.65 0.73
C SER A 61 21.04 4.35 0.09
N THR A 62 21.05 4.07 -1.21
CA THR A 62 19.86 3.68 -1.98
C THR A 62 19.18 2.43 -1.43
N ALA A 63 19.96 1.46 -0.93
CA ALA A 63 19.42 0.19 -0.44
C ALA A 63 18.58 0.40 0.83
N GLN A 64 19.03 1.25 1.74
CA GLN A 64 18.29 1.60 2.96
C GLN A 64 16.95 2.26 2.60
N HIS A 65 16.95 3.09 1.56
CA HIS A 65 15.77 3.79 1.09
C HIS A 65 14.74 2.83 0.49
N VAL A 66 15.18 1.89 -0.32
CA VAL A 66 14.32 0.86 -0.91
C VAL A 66 13.70 0.00 0.18
N ILE A 67 14.50 -0.50 1.13
CA ILE A 67 14.03 -1.36 2.22
C ILE A 67 12.99 -0.64 3.08
N ARG A 68 13.28 0.60 3.48
CA ARG A 68 12.36 1.37 4.32
C ARG A 68 11.06 1.72 3.59
N SER A 69 11.17 2.16 2.34
CA SER A 69 9.99 2.45 1.51
C SER A 69 9.16 1.19 1.29
N PHE A 70 9.81 0.03 1.17
CA PHE A 70 9.15 -1.26 1.06
C PHE A 70 8.36 -1.62 2.33
N PHE A 71 8.95 -1.50 3.51
CA PHE A 71 8.24 -1.78 4.77
C PHE A 71 7.05 -0.86 5.02
N ILE A 72 7.21 0.45 4.76
CA ILE A 72 6.10 1.42 4.86
C ILE A 72 5.05 1.14 3.78
N GLY A 73 5.52 0.82 2.58
CA GLY A 73 4.73 0.38 1.44
C GLY A 73 3.86 -0.82 1.72
N LEU A 74 4.34 -1.75 2.55
CA LEU A 74 3.69 -3.02 2.87
C LEU A 74 2.49 -2.86 3.81
N LEU A 75 2.40 -1.77 4.57
CA LEU A 75 1.34 -1.55 5.54
C LEU A 75 -0.05 -1.55 4.89
N LEU A 76 -0.17 -0.92 3.73
CA LEU A 76 -1.43 -0.82 3.01
C LEU A 76 -1.85 -2.15 2.36
N PRO A 77 -1.00 -2.83 1.58
CA PRO A 77 -1.24 -4.20 1.12
C PRO A 77 -1.61 -5.16 2.26
N ALA A 78 -0.90 -5.09 3.38
CA ALA A 78 -1.18 -5.95 4.53
C ALA A 78 -2.56 -5.66 5.15
N ALA A 79 -2.94 -4.37 5.26
CA ALA A 79 -4.26 -3.99 5.73
C ALA A 79 -5.37 -4.47 4.76
N GLN A 80 -5.18 -4.30 3.45
CA GLN A 80 -6.14 -4.74 2.43
C GLN A 80 -6.33 -6.26 2.45
N VAL A 81 -5.23 -7.02 2.50
CA VAL A 81 -5.27 -8.48 2.64
C VAL A 81 -5.94 -8.89 3.96
N GLY A 82 -5.64 -8.21 5.06
CA GLY A 82 -6.29 -8.43 6.35
C GLY A 82 -7.81 -8.26 6.29
N ILE A 83 -8.29 -7.21 5.61
CA ILE A 83 -9.72 -6.97 5.42
C ILE A 83 -10.37 -8.08 4.59
N VAL A 84 -9.72 -8.51 3.50
CA VAL A 84 -10.22 -9.62 2.68
C VAL A 84 -10.31 -10.92 3.49
N ILE A 85 -9.31 -11.22 4.32
CA ILE A 85 -9.33 -12.39 5.20
C ILE A 85 -10.46 -12.26 6.22
N LEU A 86 -10.63 -11.10 6.85
CA LEU A 86 -11.71 -10.83 7.81
C LEU A 86 -13.08 -11.03 7.18
N TRP A 87 -13.31 -10.48 5.98
CA TRP A 87 -14.54 -10.69 5.21
C TRP A 87 -14.78 -12.18 4.96
N LYS A 88 -13.75 -12.91 4.51
CA LYS A 88 -13.87 -14.34 4.21
C LYS A 88 -14.18 -15.20 5.45
N VAL A 89 -13.71 -14.80 6.63
CA VAL A 89 -13.95 -15.51 7.89
C VAL A 89 -15.29 -15.14 8.53
N THR A 90 -15.70 -13.88 8.43
CA THR A 90 -16.89 -13.35 9.14
C THR A 90 -18.14 -13.29 8.26
N GLY A 91 -18.01 -13.23 6.94
CA GLY A 91 -19.11 -13.08 5.99
C GLY A 91 -19.80 -11.71 6.03
N ILE A 92 -19.22 -10.72 6.72
CA ILE A 92 -19.73 -9.35 6.87
C ILE A 92 -19.01 -8.44 5.89
#